data_AF-A0A935ZBD6-F1
#
_entry.id   AF-A0A935ZBD6-F1
#
_cell.length_a   1.000
_cell.length_b   1.000
_cell.length_c   1.000
_cell.angle_alpha   90.00
_cell.angle_beta   90.00
_cell.angle_gamma   90.00
#
_symmetry.space_group_name_H-M   'P 1'
#
loop_
_entity.id
_entity.type
_entity.pdbx_description
1 polymer ?
#
loop_
_entity_poly.entity_id
_entity_poly.type
_entity_poly.pdbx_seq_one_letter_code
_entity_poly.pdbx_strand_id
1 'polypeptide(L)'
;MSALTRIFVKTVLGFYRERGGGPPRGQSGAVVAVQRTSSDLKLNPHVHAVFLDGAYRDKGDELDFRAARHLSTRDVGRCWSARATGW
;
A
#
# COMPACT_ATOMS: atom_id res chain seq x y z
N MET A 1 9.54 0.35 -15.06
CA MET A 1 9.22 -0.17 -13.70
C MET A 1 8.91 0.94 -12.70
N SER A 2 9.74 1.98 -12.55
CA SER A 2 9.60 2.99 -11.48
C SER A 2 8.24 3.72 -11.40
N ALA A 3 7.69 4.18 -12.52
CA ALA A 3 6.41 4.90 -12.52
C ALA A 3 5.22 4.01 -12.11
N LEU A 4 5.15 2.79 -12.65
CA LEU A 4 4.11 1.80 -12.30
C LEU A 4 4.21 1.39 -10.84
N THR A 5 5.41 1.09 -10.34
CA THR A 5 5.63 0.77 -8.92
C THR A 5 5.19 1.92 -8.03
N ARG A 6 5.51 3.17 -8.39
CA ARG A 6 5.06 4.36 -7.64
C ARG A 6 3.54 4.50 -7.62
N ILE A 7 2.86 4.30 -8.74
CA ILE A 7 1.39 4.36 -8.81
C ILE A 7 0.78 3.26 -7.95
N PHE A 8 1.26 2.02 -8.11
CA PHE A 8 0.84 0.87 -7.32
C PHE A 8 0.96 1.14 -5.81
N VAL A 9 2.15 1.53 -5.35
CA VAL A 9 2.42 1.78 -3.93
C VAL A 9 1.55 2.92 -3.40
N LYS A 10 1.43 4.04 -4.14
CA LYS A 10 0.58 5.17 -3.72
C LYS A 10 -0.90 4.81 -3.63
N THR A 11 -1.39 3.95 -4.52
CA THR A 11 -2.78 3.50 -4.51
C THR A 11 -3.07 2.66 -3.27
N VAL A 12 -2.24 1.65 -2.98
CA VAL A 12 -2.43 0.79 -1.80
C VAL A 12 -2.23 1.56 -0.49
N LEU A 13 -1.26 2.47 -0.42
CA LEU A 13 -1.09 3.33 0.75
C LEU A 13 -2.27 4.28 0.96
N GLY A 14 -2.86 4.82 -0.10
CA GLY A 14 -4.08 5.63 -0.01
C GLY A 14 -5.24 4.85 0.62
N PHE A 15 -5.45 3.61 0.16
CA PHE A 15 -6.45 2.71 0.69
C PHE A 15 -6.27 2.43 2.19
N TYR A 16 -5.04 2.14 2.64
CA TYR A 16 -4.77 1.92 4.07
C TYR A 16 -4.87 3.20 4.91
N ARG A 17 -4.54 4.37 4.36
CA ARG A 17 -4.74 5.65 5.06
C ARG A 17 -6.22 5.93 5.34
N GLU A 18 -7.10 5.63 4.38
CA GLU A 18 -8.54 5.77 4.56
C GLU A 18 -9.06 4.78 5.61
N ARG A 19 -8.66 3.50 5.52
CA ARG A 19 -9.07 2.46 6.49
C ARG A 19 -8.51 2.66 7.91
N GLY A 20 -7.31 3.22 8.04
CA GLY A 20 -6.64 3.50 9.31
C GLY A 20 -7.10 4.77 10.02
N GLY A 21 -8.19 5.39 9.55
CA GLY A 21 -8.84 6.51 10.22
C GLY A 21 -8.80 7.85 9.48
N GLY A 22 -8.35 7.86 8.23
CA GLY A 22 -8.58 8.94 7.28
C GLY A 22 -7.68 10.18 7.44
N PRO A 23 -7.77 11.12 6.48
CA PRO A 23 -7.10 12.42 6.54
C PRO A 23 -7.53 13.24 7.77
N PRO A 24 -6.73 14.24 8.22
CA PRO A 24 -5.54 14.79 7.56
C PRO A 24 -4.19 14.14 7.95
N ARG A 25 -4.14 13.31 9.01
CA ARG A 25 -2.87 12.86 9.62
C ARG A 25 -2.60 11.34 9.58
N GLY A 26 -3.48 10.53 8.98
CA GLY A 26 -3.23 9.10 8.80
C GLY A 26 -2.09 8.84 7.81
N GLN A 27 -1.04 8.12 8.23
CA GLN A 27 0.06 7.66 7.39
C GLN A 27 0.27 6.15 7.53
N SER A 28 0.36 5.45 6.39
CA SER A 28 0.72 4.03 6.34
C SER A 28 2.11 3.87 5.72
N GLY A 29 2.67 2.66 5.76
CA GLY A 29 4.02 2.37 5.31
C GLY A 29 4.09 1.12 4.44
N ALA A 30 5.16 1.01 3.65
CA ALA A 30 5.45 -0.17 2.84
C ALA A 30 6.95 -0.39 2.69
N VAL A 31 7.35 -1.65 2.64
CA VAL A 31 8.69 -2.09 2.22
C VAL A 31 8.58 -2.64 0.81
N VAL A 32 9.35 -2.08 -0.12
CA VAL A 32 9.31 -2.45 -1.53
C VAL A 32 10.70 -2.88 -1.99
N ALA A 33 10.81 -4.12 -2.46
CA ALA A 33 12.02 -4.68 -3.02
C ALA A 33 11.84 -4.95 -4.52
N VAL A 34 12.82 -4.55 -5.32
CA VAL A 34 12.87 -4.89 -6.75
C VAL A 34 13.74 -6.12 -6.91
N GLN A 35 13.15 -7.21 -7.38
CA GLN A 35 13.87 -8.43 -7.71
C GLN A 35 13.97 -8.55 -9.22
N ARG A 36 15.19 -8.69 -9.74
CA ARG A 36 15.45 -8.68 -11.20
C ARG A 36 15.50 -10.08 -11.82
N THR A 37 15.66 -11.11 -10.99
CA THR A 37 15.86 -12.49 -11.42
C THR A 37 14.84 -13.42 -10.78
N SER A 38 14.40 -14.43 -11.52
CA SER A 38 13.65 -15.56 -10.96
C SER A 38 14.59 -16.54 -10.23
N SER A 39 14.01 -17.55 -9.58
CA SER A 39 14.77 -18.59 -8.85
C SER A 39 15.69 -19.42 -9.76
N ASP A 40 15.37 -19.52 -11.05
CA ASP A 40 16.21 -20.15 -12.08
C ASP A 40 17.18 -19.14 -12.76
N LEU A 41 17.41 -17.98 -12.13
CA LEU A 41 18.33 -16.90 -12.53
C LEU A 41 18.03 -16.22 -13.88
N LYS A 42 16.88 -16.51 -14.50
CA LYS A 42 16.44 -15.80 -15.70
C LYS A 42 16.07 -14.36 -15.37
N LEU A 43 16.23 -13.48 -16.36
CA LEU A 43 15.77 -12.10 -16.26
C LEU A 43 14.24 -12.08 -16.12
N ASN A 44 13.77 -11.66 -14.94
CA ASN A 44 12.35 -11.59 -14.61
C ASN A 44 12.12 -10.44 -13.59
N PRO A 45 12.11 -9.17 -14.05
CA PRO A 45 11.95 -8.03 -13.16
C PRO A 45 10.54 -7.94 -12.56
N HIS A 46 10.45 -8.05 -11.24
CA HIS A 46 9.22 -7.92 -10.47
C HIS A 46 9.46 -7.18 -9.14
N VAL A 47 8.38 -6.89 -8.43
CA VAL A 47 8.43 -6.21 -7.13
C VAL A 47 7.78 -7.06 -6.06
N HIS A 48 8.43 -7.17 -4.91
CA HIS A 48 7.82 -7.59 -3.66
C HIS A 48 7.46 -6.33 -2.88
N ALA A 49 6.19 -6.17 -2.52
CA ALA A 49 5.73 -5.04 -1.74
C ALA A 49 4.94 -5.53 -0.53
N VAL A 50 5.43 -5.21 0.66
CA VAL A 50 4.79 -5.53 1.93
C VAL A 50 4.26 -4.23 2.51
N PHE A 51 2.95 -4.17 2.74
CA PHE A 51 2.26 -3.00 3.28
C PHE A 51 1.88 -3.24 4.73
N LEU A 52 1.91 -2.20 5.56
CA LEU A 52 1.34 -2.26 6.91
C LEU A 52 -0.17 -2.41 6.82
N ASP A 53 -0.75 -3.26 7.67
CA ASP A 53 -2.18 -3.53 7.75
C ASP A 53 -2.92 -2.46 8.59
N GLY A 54 -2.52 -1.20 8.45
CA GLY A 54 -3.02 -0.12 9.29
C GLY A 54 -2.37 1.21 8.94
N ALA A 55 -2.62 2.22 9.78
CA ALA A 55 -2.00 3.52 9.65
C ALA A 55 -1.66 4.10 11.02
N TYR A 56 -0.54 4.82 11.08
CA TYR A 56 -0.21 5.69 12.20
C TYR A 56 -1.05 6.96 12.12
N ARG A 57 -1.49 7.42 13.30
CA ARG A 57 -2.08 8.74 13.49
C ARG A 57 -1.14 9.56 14.36
N ASP A 58 -0.82 10.74 13.86
CA ASP A 58 -0.07 11.74 14.62
C ASP A 58 -1.00 12.44 15.63
N LYS A 59 -0.67 12.29 16.92
CA LYS A 59 -1.32 12.95 18.06
C LYS A 59 -0.50 14.11 18.65
N GLY A 60 0.52 14.60 17.95
CA GLY A 60 1.48 15.59 18.44
C GLY A 60 2.77 14.91 18.88
N ASP A 61 2.87 14.58 20.16
CA ASP A 61 4.09 13.98 20.73
C ASP A 61 4.14 12.44 20.61
N GLU A 62 3.10 11.82 20.07
CA GLU A 62 2.99 10.37 19.96
C GLU A 62 2.41 9.93 18.59
N LEU A 63 2.92 8.80 18.10
CA LEU A 63 2.36 8.09 16.95
C LEU A 63 1.56 6.88 17.43
N ASP A 64 0.26 6.90 17.18
CA ASP A 64 -0.66 5.82 17.54
C ASP A 64 -0.91 4.94 16.29
N PHE A 65 -0.45 3.68 16.31
CA PHE A 65 -0.73 2.74 15.23
C PHE A 65 -2.14 2.16 15.36
N ARG A 66 -2.97 2.38 14.34
CA ARG A 66 -4.31 1.81 14.23
C ARG A 66 -4.31 0.70 13.20
N ALA A 67 -4.32 -0.54 13.69
CA ALA A 67 -4.54 -1.71 12.86
C ALA A 67 -5.91 -1.61 12.16
N ALA A 68 -5.92 -1.81 10.85
CA ALA A 68 -7.13 -1.95 10.07
C ALA A 68 -7.72 -3.34 10.31
N ARG A 69 -9.02 -3.46 10.01
CA ARG A 69 -9.70 -4.76 10.06
C ARG A 69 -9.12 -5.69 8.99
N HIS A 70 -9.20 -7.00 9.24
CA HIS A 70 -8.79 -8.01 8.27
C HIS A 70 -9.38 -7.74 6.88
N LEU A 71 -8.60 -8.03 5.84
CA LEU A 71 -9.01 -7.82 4.46
C LEU A 71 -9.87 -9.00 3.99
N SER A 72 -11.02 -8.69 3.40
CA SER A 72 -11.74 -9.63 2.54
C SER A 72 -11.28 -9.46 1.09
N THR A 73 -11.54 -10.46 0.24
CA THR A 73 -11.32 -10.35 -1.21
C THR A 73 -12.06 -9.16 -1.83
N ARG A 74 -13.22 -8.77 -1.27
CA ARG A 74 -13.98 -7.59 -1.70
C ARG A 74 -13.25 -6.29 -1.39
N ASP A 75 -12.58 -6.21 -0.25
CA ASP A 75 -11.77 -5.04 0.13
C ASP A 75 -10.60 -4.86 -0.83
N VAL A 76 -9.95 -5.96 -1.21
CA VAL A 76 -8.90 -5.96 -2.23
C VAL A 76 -9.45 -5.42 -3.55
N GLY A 77 -10.61 -5.91 -4.00
CA GLY A 77 -11.27 -5.40 -5.21
C GLY A 77 -11.55 -3.89 -5.16
N ARG A 78 -12.00 -3.37 -4.00
CA ARG A 78 -12.27 -1.93 -3.81
C ARG A 78 -11.03 -1.06 -3.92
N CYS A 79 -9.87 -1.55 -3.42
CA CYS A 79 -8.60 -0.83 -3.54
C CYS A 79 -8.26 -0.51 -5.01
N TRP A 80 -8.72 -1.33 -5.95
CA TRP A 80 -8.44 -1.19 -7.38
C TRP A 80 -9.57 -0.51 -8.16
N SER A 81 -10.82 -0.62 -7.70
CA SER A 81 -11.97 -0.04 -8.41
C SER A 81 -12.08 1.48 -8.27
N ALA A 82 -11.62 2.06 -7.17
CA ALA A 82 -11.82 3.48 -6.85
C ALA A 82 -11.07 4.48 -7.76
N ARG A 83 -10.19 4.02 -8.67
CA ARG A 83 -9.38 4.88 -9.54
C ARG A 83 -9.36 4.48 -11.01
N ALA A 84 -10.23 3.55 -11.43
CA ALA A 84 -10.35 3.16 -12.84
C ALA A 84 -11.08 4.21 -13.71
N THR A 85 -11.62 5.29 -13.13
CA THR A 85 -12.43 6.32 -13.80
C THR A 85 -11.67 7.56 -14.25
N GLY A 86 -10.33 7.55 -14.19
CA GLY A 86 -9.51 8.77 -14.41
C GLY A 86 -8.26 8.56 -15.26
N TRP A 87 -8.31 7.65 -16.23
CA TRP A 87 -7.33 7.56 -17.32
C TRP A 87 -8.02 7.86 -18.65
#